data_AF-A0A1S2M2N7-F1
#
_entry.id   AF-A0A1S2M2N7-F1
#
_cell.length_a   1.000
_cell.length_b   1.000
_cell.length_c   1.000
_cell.angle_alpha   90.00
_cell.angle_beta   90.00
_cell.angle_gamma   90.00
#
_symmetry.space_group_name_H-M   'P 1'
#
loop_
_entity.id
_entity.type
_entity.pdbx_description
1 polymer ?
#
loop_
_entity_poly.entity_id
_entity_poly.type
_entity_poly.pdbx_seq_one_letter_code
_entity_poly.pdbx_strand_id
1 'polypeptide(L)' 'MLKSSFVCSETLHRKLRGLAEELFNHFRSDITKLNLVPSSGGAFEVTVNDIKVYSKLETGEFPQVDEIIEKIK' A
#
# COMPACT_ATOMS: atom_id res chain seq x y z
N MET A 1 1.74 5.94 17.65
CA MET A 1 2.80 6.11 16.65
C MET A 1 2.81 4.86 15.78
N LEU A 2 2.06 4.85 14.67
CA LEU A 2 2.11 3.75 13.72
C LEU A 2 3.39 3.89 12.89
N LYS A 3 4.31 2.93 12.97
CA LYS A 3 5.45 2.83 12.06
C LYS A 3 4.99 2.09 10.80
N SER A 4 4.03 2.69 10.08
CA SER A 4 3.48 2.08 8.86
C SER A 4 4.51 2.16 7.73
N SER A 5 5.20 1.05 7.46
CA SER A 5 6.09 0.88 6.30
C SER A 5 5.31 0.23 5.16
N PHE A 6 4.76 1.04 4.26
CA PHE A 6 4.13 0.52 3.05
C PHE A 6 5.20 -0.03 2.11
N VAL A 7 4.97 -1.21 1.55
CA VAL A 7 5.83 -1.85 0.56
C VAL A 7 4.96 -2.19 -0.64
N CYS A 8 4.98 -1.34 -1.67
CA CYS A 8 4.18 -1.58 -2.87
C CYS A 8 5.01 -2.21 -3.99
N SER A 9 4.55 -3.35 -4.51
CA SER A 9 5.35 -4.23 -5.37
C SER A 9 4.84 -4.46 -6.79
N GLU A 10 4.71 -3.41 -7.61
CA GLU A 10 4.31 -3.58 -9.02
C GLU A 10 5.09 -2.68 -9.99
N THR A 11 5.24 -3.15 -11.23
CA THR A 11 5.80 -2.39 -12.36
C THR A 11 4.82 -1.30 -12.81
N LEU A 12 4.88 -0.16 -12.13
CA LEU A 12 4.36 1.18 -12.49
C LEU A 12 3.12 1.21 -13.41
N HIS A 13 1.95 0.87 -12.87
CA HIS A 13 0.66 1.24 -13.47
C HIS A 13 0.23 2.63 -12.99
N ARG A 14 -0.36 3.46 -13.86
CA ARG A 14 -0.85 4.84 -13.52
C ARG A 14 -1.75 4.87 -12.27
N LYS A 15 -2.52 3.80 -12.03
CA LYS A 15 -3.43 3.64 -10.88
C LYS A 15 -2.70 3.57 -9.54
N LEU A 16 -1.53 2.96 -9.53
CA LEU A 16 -0.77 2.68 -8.32
C LEU A 16 -0.13 3.94 -7.74
N ARG A 17 0.30 4.85 -8.63
CA ARG A 17 0.80 6.18 -8.24
C ARG A 17 -0.27 6.98 -7.49
N GLY A 18 -1.49 7.03 -8.04
CA GLY A 18 -2.61 7.74 -7.41
C GLY A 18 -2.96 7.16 -6.05
N LEU A 19 -3.06 5.83 -5.95
CA LEU A 19 -3.35 5.16 -4.68
C LEU A 19 -2.27 5.44 -3.62
N ALA A 20 -0.99 5.36 -3.98
CA ALA A 20 0.12 5.65 -3.07
C ALA A 20 0.14 7.12 -2.64
N GLU A 21 -0.12 8.07 -3.55
CA GLU A 21 -0.22 9.50 -3.24
C GLU A 21 -1.38 9.81 -2.28
N GLU A 22 -2.54 9.17 -2.48
CA GLU A 22 -3.73 9.41 -1.67
C GLU A 22 -3.58 8.84 -0.26
N LEU A 23 -3.07 7.61 -0.15
CA LEU A 23 -2.71 7.00 1.14
C LEU A 23 -1.65 7.83 1.86
N PHE A 24 -0.62 8.29 1.16
CA PHE A 24 0.41 9.13 1.74
C PHE A 24 -0.15 10.45 2.27
N ASN A 25 -1.04 11.10 1.51
CA ASN A 25 -1.67 12.34 1.97
C ASN A 25 -2.58 12.11 3.18
N HIS A 26 -3.33 11.01 3.22
CA HIS A 26 -4.23 10.70 4.34
C HIS A 26 -3.46 10.43 5.63
N PHE A 27 -2.36 9.68 5.54
CA PHE A 27 -1.57 9.28 6.71
C PHE A 27 -0.27 10.07 6.86
N ARG A 28 -0.14 11.24 6.22
CA ARG A 28 1.11 12.03 6.16
C ARG A 28 1.70 12.33 7.54
N SER A 29 0.83 12.55 8.54
CA SER A 29 1.22 12.85 9.92
C SER A 29 1.58 11.61 10.73
N ASP A 30 1.18 10.43 10.28
CA ASP A 30 1.33 9.16 11.00
C ASP A 30 2.36 8.21 10.36
N ILE A 31 2.72 8.40 9.09
CA ILE A 31 3.69 7.56 8.38
C ILE A 31 5.12 8.01 8.68
N THR A 32 5.91 7.07 9.21
CA THR A 32 7.36 7.28 9.39
C THR A 32 8.15 7.01 8.09
N LYS A 33 7.70 6.06 7.26
CA LYS A 33 8.43 5.64 6.05
C LYS A 33 7.51 5.02 5.00
N LEU A 34 7.64 5.44 3.74
CA LEU A 34 6.97 4.84 2.59
C LEU A 34 8.02 4.19 1.68
N ASN A 35 7.90 2.89 1.40
CA ASN A 35 8.78 2.19 0.48
C ASN A 35 8.00 1.69 -0.75
N LEU A 36 8.49 2.01 -1.94
CA LEU A 36 8.01 1.41 -3.18
C LEU A 36 9.09 0.42 -3.61
N VAL A 37 8.78 -0.88 -3.55
CA VAL A 37 9.74 -1.94 -3.87
C VAL A 37 9.29 -2.52 -5.20
N PRO A 38 10.00 -2.36 -6.31
CA PRO A 38 9.54 -2.95 -7.56
C PRO A 38 9.54 -4.49 -7.48
N SER A 39 8.38 -5.14 -7.65
CA SER A 39 8.31 -6.57 -7.98
C SER A 39 8.00 -6.78 -9.46
N SER A 40 8.50 -7.90 -9.94
CA SER A 40 8.02 -8.56 -11.14
C SER A 40 6.89 -9.53 -10.77
N GLY A 41 5.86 -9.65 -11.62
CA GLY A 41 4.80 -10.65 -11.46
C GLY A 41 3.42 -10.15 -11.01
N GLY A 42 3.18 -8.83 -11.02
CA GLY A 42 1.83 -8.28 -10.78
C GLY A 42 1.36 -8.37 -9.32
N ALA A 43 2.29 -8.59 -8.38
CA ALA A 43 2.00 -8.52 -6.97
C ALA A 43 1.59 -7.08 -6.60
N PHE A 44 0.67 -6.95 -5.65
CA PHE A 44 0.43 -5.67 -4.99
C PHE A 44 0.18 -5.99 -3.54
N GLU A 45 1.11 -5.61 -2.68
CA GLU A 45 1.06 -5.91 -1.27
C GLU A 45 1.07 -4.61 -0.49
N VAL A 46 0.39 -4.61 0.65
CA VAL A 46 0.42 -3.50 1.60
C VAL A 46 0.77 -4.09 2.94
N THR A 47 1.85 -3.57 3.51
CA THR A 47 2.36 -3.96 4.82
C THR A 47 2.36 -2.72 5.70
N VAL A 48 2.02 -2.88 6.97
CA VAL A 48 1.98 -1.81 7.97
C VAL A 48 2.57 -2.37 9.26
N ASN A 49 3.62 -1.74 9.80
CA ASN A 49 4.38 -2.26 10.94
C ASN A 49 4.82 -3.74 10.76
N ASP A 50 5.32 -4.09 9.57
CA ASP A 50 5.70 -5.48 9.20
C ASP A 50 4.54 -6.50 9.18
N ILE A 51 3.30 -6.05 9.33
CA ILE A 51 2.10 -6.87 9.21
C ILE A 51 1.48 -6.66 7.82
N LYS A 52 1.31 -7.73 7.06
CA LYS A 52 0.64 -7.69 5.76
C LYS A 52 -0.85 -7.43 5.96
N VAL A 53 -1.34 -6.28 5.50
CA VAL A 53 -2.76 -5.89 5.58
C VAL A 53 -3.51 -6.18 4.29
N TYR A 54 -2.79 -6.29 3.16
CA TYR A 54 -3.39 -6.60 1.86
C TYR A 54 -2.42 -7.33 0.93
N SER A 55 -2.96 -8.25 0.11
CA SER A 55 -2.27 -8.78 -1.06
C SER A 55 -3.24 -8.99 -2.22
N LYS A 56 -2.93 -8.42 -3.38
CA LYS A 56 -3.61 -8.67 -4.65
C LYS A 56 -3.39 -10.10 -5.13
N LEU A 57 -2.29 -10.74 -4.76
CA LEU A 57 -2.08 -12.14 -5.11
C LEU A 57 -3.05 -13.07 -4.36
N GLU A 58 -3.50 -12.67 -3.17
CA GLU A 58 -4.47 -13.42 -2.37
C GLU A 58 -5.92 -13.10 -2.77
N THR A 59 -6.21 -11.84 -3.04
CA THR A 59 -7.57 -11.36 -3.37
C THR A 59 -7.91 -11.45 -4.86
N GLY A 60 -6.90 -11.45 -5.72
CA GLY A 60 -7.05 -11.40 -7.19
C GLY A 60 -7.37 -10.02 -7.75
N GLU A 61 -7.64 -9.03 -6.90
CA GLU A 61 -8.15 -7.71 -7.31
C GLU A 61 -7.26 -6.57 -6.81
N PHE A 62 -7.36 -5.40 -7.46
CA PHE A 62 -6.67 -4.19 -7.03
C PHE A 62 -7.57 -3.45 -6.02
N PRO A 63 -7.05 -3.10 -4.83
CA PRO A 63 -7.89 -2.55 -3.77
C PRO A 63 -8.32 -1.11 -4.10
N GLN A 64 -9.46 -0.70 -3.56
CA GLN A 64 -9.80 0.72 -3.47
C GLN A 64 -9.03 1.40 -2.33
N VAL A 65 -8.89 2.73 -2.42
CA VAL A 65 -8.18 3.52 -1.40
C VAL A 65 -8.86 3.39 -0.04
N ASP A 66 -10.19 3.53 0.00
CA ASP A 66 -10.98 3.41 1.23
C ASP A 66 -10.80 2.07 1.93
N GLU A 67 -10.75 0.96 1.19
CA GLU A 67 -10.56 -0.38 1.77
C GLU A 67 -9.22 -0.51 2.51
N ILE A 68 -8.17 0.09 1.95
CA ILE A 68 -6.85 0.12 2.60
C ILE A 68 -6.89 1.01 3.84
N ILE A 69 -7.55 2.18 3.76
CA ILE A 69 -7.70 3.09 4.92
C ILE A 69 -8.44 2.39 6.06
N GLU A 70 -9.54 1.68 5.77
CA GLU A 70 -10.32 0.95 6.77
C GLU A 70 -9.55 -0.18 7.43
N LYS A 71 -8.67 -0.87 6.69
CA LYS A 71 -7.81 -1.93 7.23
C LYS A 71 -6.65 -1.42 8.11
N ILE A 72 -6.34 -0.12 8.03
CA ILE A 72 -5.22 0.50 8.75
C ILE A 72 -5.70 1.25 10.01
N LYS A 73 -6.97 1.66 10.06
CA LYS A 73 -7.62 2.18 11.28
C LYS A 73 -7.54 1.19 12.44
#